data_AF-A0A9J5X1H6-F1
#
_entry.id   AF-A0A9J5X1H6-F1
#
_cell.length_a   1.000
_cell.length_b   1.000
_cell.length_c   1.000
_cell.angle_alpha   90.00
_cell.angle_beta   90.00
_cell.angle_gamma   90.00
#
_symmetry.space_group_name_H-M   'P 1'
#
loop_
_entity.id
_entity.type
_entity.pdbx_description
1 polymer ?
#
loop_
_entity_poly.entity_id
_entity_poly.type
_entity_poly.pdbx_seq_one_letter_code
_entity_poly.pdbx_strand_id
1 'polypeptide(L)'
;MYQLIGGWPSAPDGPYAWGYCFLRELGSPGAYCTPSATDPIFSFKSAIWFWMTPQSPKPSCHNVITGRWQPSDADRAANRLPGFGVITNIINGGLECGRGSDSRVQNRIGFYRRYCKILGVSPGYNLDCGNQRSFGNGLLVDSM
;
A
#
# COMPACT_ATOMS: atom_id res chain seq x y z
N MET A 1 -0.86 1.05 8.45
CA MET A 1 -0.96 2.43 8.96
C MET A 1 -1.98 3.24 8.16
N TYR A 2 -1.70 3.66 6.92
CA TYR A 2 -2.64 4.48 6.14
C TYR A 2 -4.06 3.90 6.00
N GLN A 3 -4.20 2.58 5.81
CA GLN A 3 -5.53 1.96 5.66
C GLN A 3 -6.46 2.20 6.87
N LEU A 4 -5.90 2.59 8.02
CA LEU A 4 -6.62 2.81 9.29
C LEU A 4 -6.27 4.20 9.86
N ILE A 5 -6.09 5.20 8.99
CA ILE A 5 -5.77 6.58 9.40
C ILE A 5 -7.00 7.27 10.00
N GLY A 6 -6.81 7.95 11.13
CA GLY A 6 -7.78 8.90 11.70
C GLY A 6 -7.26 10.34 11.79
N GLY A 7 -6.07 10.61 11.24
CA GLY A 7 -5.42 11.92 11.28
C GLY A 7 -5.99 12.91 10.27
N TRP A 8 -6.01 14.18 10.66
CA TRP A 8 -6.33 15.35 9.84
C TRP A 8 -5.16 16.34 9.86
N PRO A 9 -5.13 17.38 8.99
CA PRO A 9 -3.95 18.24 8.83
C PRO A 9 -3.42 18.88 10.13
N SER A 10 -4.30 19.18 11.08
CA SER A 10 -3.97 19.80 12.37
C SER A 10 -4.14 18.85 13.56
N ALA A 11 -4.09 17.54 13.34
CA ALA A 11 -4.19 16.57 14.42
C ALA A 11 -3.02 16.72 15.42
N PRO A 12 -3.23 16.47 16.73
CA PRO A 12 -2.15 16.40 17.70
C PRO A 12 -1.01 15.50 17.20
N ASP A 13 0.23 15.97 17.30
CA ASP A 13 1.45 15.31 16.80
C ASP A 13 1.50 15.06 15.27
N GLY A 14 0.62 15.73 14.52
CA GLY A 14 0.51 15.68 13.07
C GLY A 14 -0.31 14.50 12.53
N PRO A 15 -0.75 14.54 11.25
CA PRO A 15 -1.65 13.54 10.67
C PRO A 15 -1.09 12.11 10.70
N TYR A 16 0.23 11.97 10.66
CA TYR A 16 0.92 10.68 10.62
C TYR A 16 1.15 10.06 12.01
N ALA A 17 0.66 10.67 13.07
CA ALA A 17 0.60 10.08 14.41
C ALA A 17 -0.66 9.21 14.64
N TRP A 18 -1.65 9.32 13.75
CA TRP A 18 -2.99 8.75 13.93
C TRP A 18 -3.25 7.52 13.07
N GLY A 19 -2.26 6.61 12.98
CA GLY A 19 -2.45 5.31 12.35
C GLY A 19 -3.13 4.31 13.30
N TYR A 20 -3.80 3.29 12.75
CA TYR A 20 -4.55 2.28 13.53
C TYR A 20 -5.73 2.86 14.34
N CYS A 21 -6.28 3.99 13.93
CA CYS A 21 -7.43 4.62 14.61
C CYS A 21 -8.73 3.83 14.43
N PHE A 22 -8.87 3.14 13.30
CA PHE A 22 -10.06 2.33 12.97
C PHE A 22 -9.72 0.84 12.92
N LEU A 23 -10.71 -0.01 13.17
CA LEU A 23 -10.59 -1.47 13.09
C LEU A 23 -11.44 -2.10 11.98
N ARG A 24 -12.34 -1.32 11.38
CA ARG A 24 -13.30 -1.74 10.36
C ARG A 24 -13.47 -0.65 9.31
N GLU A 25 -13.92 -1.05 8.13
CA GLU A 25 -14.31 -0.11 7.08
C GLU A 25 -15.49 0.76 7.56
N LEU A 26 -15.45 2.05 7.22
CA LEU A 26 -16.48 3.02 7.57
C LEU A 26 -17.33 3.38 6.35
N GLY A 27 -18.55 3.86 6.60
CA GLY A 27 -19.46 4.31 5.54
C GLY A 27 -20.29 3.15 4.98
N SER A 28 -20.15 2.89 3.68
CA SER A 28 -20.94 1.89 2.94
C SER A 28 -20.05 0.71 2.51
N PRO A 29 -19.69 -0.19 3.44
CA PRO A 29 -18.90 -1.37 3.08
C PRO A 29 -19.65 -2.19 2.04
N GLY A 30 -18.92 -2.68 1.03
CA GLY A 30 -19.48 -3.57 0.01
C GLY A 30 -20.08 -4.85 0.61
N ALA A 31 -20.89 -5.56 -0.17
CA ALA A 31 -21.53 -6.80 0.24
C ALA A 31 -20.56 -8.00 0.23
N TYR A 32 -19.42 -7.89 0.91
CA TYR A 32 -18.47 -8.98 1.11
C TYR A 32 -18.67 -9.66 2.46
N CYS A 33 -18.41 -10.97 2.53
CA CYS A 33 -18.41 -11.71 3.79
C CYS A 33 -17.39 -11.09 4.74
N THR A 34 -17.87 -10.50 5.84
CA THR A 34 -17.02 -9.76 6.78
C THR A 34 -16.70 -10.65 7.99
N PRO A 35 -15.47 -11.16 8.12
CA PRO A 35 -15.07 -11.90 9.32
C PRO A 35 -15.05 -10.98 10.55
N SER A 36 -15.18 -11.54 11.75
CA SER A 36 -15.11 -10.75 12.98
C SER A 36 -13.74 -10.06 13.13
N ALA A 37 -13.75 -8.76 13.37
CA ALA A 37 -12.56 -7.94 13.64
C ALA A 37 -12.29 -7.75 15.15
N THR A 38 -12.77 -8.67 16.00
CA THR A 38 -12.65 -8.56 17.46
C THR A 38 -11.37 -9.16 18.02
N ASP A 39 -10.74 -10.11 17.31
CA ASP A 39 -9.48 -10.71 17.74
C ASP A 39 -8.29 -9.94 17.15
N PRO A 40 -7.49 -9.26 17.99
CA PRO A 40 -6.35 -8.49 17.51
C PRO A 40 -5.25 -9.38 16.91
N ILE A 41 -5.06 -10.60 17.40
CA ILE A 41 -4.06 -11.55 16.87
C ILE A 41 -4.45 -11.99 15.46
N PHE A 42 -5.71 -12.35 15.22
CA PHE A 42 -6.17 -12.67 13.86
C PHE A 42 -6.10 -11.45 12.94
N SER A 43 -6.40 -10.25 13.45
CA SER A 43 -6.31 -9.00 12.68
C SER A 43 -4.88 -8.70 12.23
N PHE A 44 -3.88 -8.89 13.09
CA PHE A 44 -2.47 -8.74 12.67
C PHE A 44 -2.00 -9.88 11.77
N LYS A 45 -2.42 -11.13 12.03
CA LYS A 45 -2.08 -12.28 11.18
C LYS A 45 -2.58 -12.09 9.75
N SER A 46 -3.79 -11.58 9.55
CA SER A 46 -4.32 -11.34 8.20
C SER A 46 -3.53 -10.25 7.47
N ALA A 47 -3.17 -9.16 8.15
CA ALA A 47 -2.34 -8.09 7.58
C ALA A 47 -0.93 -8.58 7.19
N ILE A 48 -0.30 -9.39 8.05
CA ILE A 48 1.02 -10.01 7.77
C ILE A 48 0.88 -11.02 6.64
N TRP A 49 -0.17 -11.86 6.63
CA TRP A 49 -0.42 -12.80 5.55
C TRP A 49 -0.51 -12.08 4.20
N PHE A 50 -1.25 -10.98 4.11
CA PHE A 50 -1.32 -10.16 2.89
C PHE A 50 0.07 -9.62 2.51
N TRP A 51 0.84 -9.14 3.49
CA TRP A 51 2.18 -8.60 3.25
C TRP A 51 3.17 -9.63 2.70
N MET A 52 3.04 -10.88 3.13
CA MET A 52 3.96 -11.98 2.79
C MET A 52 3.53 -12.77 1.54
N THR A 53 2.25 -12.76 1.19
CA THR A 53 1.69 -13.64 0.14
C THR A 53 1.67 -12.94 -1.22
N PRO A 54 2.41 -13.45 -2.23
CA PRO A 54 2.29 -12.94 -3.59
C PRO A 54 0.92 -13.31 -4.20
N GLN A 55 0.40 -12.46 -5.08
CA GLN A 55 -0.85 -12.70 -5.80
C GLN A 55 -0.63 -12.32 -7.26
N SER A 56 -0.30 -13.30 -8.11
CA SER A 56 0.06 -13.06 -9.51
C SER A 56 -0.93 -12.12 -10.22
N PRO A 57 -0.46 -11.10 -10.95
CA PRO A 57 0.94 -10.80 -11.30
C PRO A 57 1.75 -10.04 -10.23
N LYS A 58 1.17 -9.76 -9.06
CA LYS A 58 1.81 -8.96 -8.00
C LYS A 58 2.80 -9.81 -7.20
N PRO A 59 4.04 -9.34 -6.96
CA PRO A 59 4.91 -9.93 -5.94
C PRO A 59 4.35 -9.66 -4.54
N SER A 60 4.90 -10.30 -3.51
CA SER A 60 4.60 -9.91 -2.13
C SER A 60 5.28 -8.58 -1.78
N CYS A 61 4.62 -7.79 -0.93
CA CYS A 61 5.20 -6.56 -0.39
C CYS A 61 6.54 -6.83 0.31
N HIS A 62 6.63 -7.97 1.01
CA HIS A 62 7.85 -8.42 1.66
C HIS A 62 9.03 -8.59 0.70
N ASN A 63 8.83 -9.26 -0.45
CA ASN A 63 9.90 -9.45 -1.41
C ASN A 63 10.35 -8.13 -2.03
N VAL A 64 9.45 -7.16 -2.23
CA VAL A 64 9.80 -5.82 -2.70
C VAL A 64 10.68 -5.09 -1.69
N ILE A 65 10.26 -5.00 -0.42
CA ILE A 65 11.00 -4.19 0.57
C ILE A 65 12.32 -4.81 1.01
N THR A 66 12.45 -6.14 0.91
CA THR A 66 13.70 -6.85 1.24
C THR A 66 14.65 -6.98 0.06
N GLY A 67 14.33 -6.39 -1.10
CA GLY A 67 15.17 -6.44 -2.29
C GLY A 67 15.22 -7.81 -2.98
N ARG A 68 14.29 -8.72 -2.66
CA ARG A 68 14.21 -10.07 -3.24
C ARG A 68 13.41 -10.13 -4.54
N TRP A 69 12.53 -9.16 -4.77
CA TRP A 69 11.78 -9.07 -6.02
C TRP A 69 12.64 -8.44 -7.12
N GLN A 70 12.78 -9.16 -8.23
CA GLN A 70 13.38 -8.65 -9.45
C GLN A 70 12.26 -8.32 -10.44
N PRO A 71 12.11 -7.05 -10.86
CA PRO A 71 11.10 -6.67 -11.84
C PRO A 71 11.28 -7.47 -13.13
N SER A 72 10.18 -7.87 -13.76
CA SER A 72 10.18 -8.38 -15.14
C SER A 72 10.38 -7.25 -16.14
N ASP A 73 10.54 -7.58 -17.43
CA ASP A 73 10.54 -6.55 -18.49
C ASP A 73 9.20 -5.82 -18.59
N ALA A 74 8.08 -6.53 -18.36
CA ALA A 74 6.76 -5.92 -18.28
C ALA A 74 6.64 -4.94 -17.09
N ASP A 75 7.28 -5.25 -15.96
CA ASP A 75 7.31 -4.34 -14.80
C ASP A 75 8.15 -3.10 -15.09
N ARG A 76 9.33 -3.26 -15.70
CA ARG A 76 10.17 -2.14 -16.13
C ARG A 76 9.44 -1.23 -17.12
N ALA A 77 8.78 -1.82 -18.14
CA ALA A 77 7.98 -1.07 -19.11
C ALA A 77 6.76 -0.38 -18.47
N ALA A 78 6.26 -0.90 -17.35
CA ALA A 78 5.20 -0.31 -16.53
C ALA A 78 5.72 0.72 -15.50
N ASN A 79 7.00 1.07 -15.53
CA ASN A 79 7.69 1.90 -14.53
C ASN A 79 7.64 1.35 -13.09
N ARG A 80 7.38 0.06 -12.91
CA ARG A 80 7.32 -0.60 -11.60
C ARG A 80 8.73 -0.99 -11.15
N LEU A 81 9.42 -0.04 -10.53
CA LEU A 81 10.77 -0.23 -9.98
C LEU A 81 10.74 -0.51 -8.47
N PRO A 82 11.69 -1.27 -7.90
CA PRO A 82 11.70 -1.61 -6.49
C PRO A 82 11.65 -0.36 -5.59
N GLY A 83 10.74 -0.37 -4.62
CA GLY A 83 10.54 0.73 -3.68
C GLY A 83 9.13 0.78 -3.11
N PHE A 84 8.88 1.72 -2.21
CA PHE A 84 7.61 1.85 -1.50
C PHE A 84 6.42 2.18 -2.43
N GLY A 85 6.68 2.80 -3.58
CA GLY A 85 5.68 3.06 -4.61
C GLY A 85 5.07 1.77 -5.18
N VAL A 86 5.89 0.75 -5.45
CA VAL A 86 5.37 -0.55 -5.92
C VAL A 86 4.55 -1.24 -4.85
N ILE A 87 4.90 -1.10 -3.56
CA ILE A 87 4.09 -1.61 -2.45
C ILE A 87 2.71 -0.94 -2.43
N THR A 88 2.65 0.37 -2.66
CA THR A 88 1.38 1.09 -2.82
C THR A 88 0.57 0.57 -4.01
N ASN A 89 1.24 0.28 -5.13
CA ASN A 89 0.63 -0.30 -6.33
C ASN A 89 0.05 -1.71 -6.07
N ILE A 90 0.75 -2.55 -5.28
CA ILE A 90 0.26 -3.88 -4.86
C ILE A 90 -1.04 -3.75 -4.06
N ILE A 91 -1.05 -2.83 -3.07
CA ILE A 91 -2.16 -2.63 -2.13
C ILE A 91 -3.39 -2.07 -2.83
N ASN A 92 -3.26 -0.98 -3.60
CA ASN A 92 -4.42 -0.30 -4.19
C ASN A 92 -4.11 0.44 -5.50
N GLY A 93 -3.18 -0.06 -6.31
CA GLY A 93 -2.72 0.63 -7.51
C GLY A 93 -3.80 0.92 -8.54
N GLY A 94 -4.85 0.10 -8.61
CA GLY A 94 -6.00 0.31 -9.49
C GLY A 94 -6.76 1.60 -9.22
N LEU A 95 -6.65 2.13 -8.00
CA LEU A 95 -7.28 3.39 -7.59
C LEU A 95 -6.27 4.51 -7.40
N GLU A 96 -5.03 4.21 -7.04
CA GLU A 96 -4.07 5.21 -6.52
C GLU A 96 -2.85 5.47 -7.42
N CYS A 97 -2.52 4.57 -8.36
CA CYS A 97 -1.30 4.67 -9.16
C CYS A 97 -1.59 4.95 -10.64
N GLY A 98 -0.57 5.40 -11.37
CA GLY A 98 -0.62 5.61 -12.84
C GLY A 98 -1.47 6.79 -13.30
N ARG A 99 -1.74 7.74 -12.39
CA ARG A 99 -2.61 8.90 -12.61
C ARG A 99 -2.03 10.22 -12.08
N GLY A 100 -0.70 10.29 -11.97
CA GLY A 100 -0.01 11.44 -11.40
C GLY A 100 -0.10 11.52 -9.87
N SER A 101 -0.09 12.73 -9.33
CA SER A 101 -0.10 12.96 -7.88
C SER A 101 -1.43 12.58 -7.25
N ASP A 102 -1.37 11.79 -6.17
CA ASP A 102 -2.54 11.33 -5.43
C ASP A 102 -2.34 11.56 -3.92
N SER A 103 -3.29 12.23 -3.27
CA SER A 103 -3.20 12.58 -1.85
C SER A 103 -3.19 11.35 -0.94
N ARG A 104 -3.81 10.24 -1.36
CA ARG A 104 -3.82 8.96 -0.63
C ARG A 104 -2.42 8.35 -0.63
N VAL A 105 -1.74 8.38 -1.78
CA VAL A 105 -0.34 7.96 -1.92
C VAL A 105 0.57 8.84 -1.07
N GLN A 106 0.39 10.16 -1.09
CA GLN A 106 1.16 11.08 -0.25
C GLN A 106 0.98 10.79 1.24
N ASN A 107 -0.23 10.42 1.68
CA ASN A 107 -0.46 9.99 3.06
C ASN A 107 0.27 8.69 3.41
N ARG A 108 0.29 7.69 2.51
CA ARG A 108 1.10 6.48 2.70
C ARG A 108 2.58 6.80 2.85
N ILE A 109 3.10 7.67 1.98
CA ILE A 109 4.51 8.12 2.01
C ILE A 109 4.80 8.88 3.31
N GLY A 110 3.88 9.74 3.77
CA GLY A 110 4.02 10.50 5.01
C GLY A 110 4.21 9.62 6.24
N PHE A 111 3.37 8.59 6.41
CA PHE A 111 3.55 7.58 7.45
C PHE A 111 4.89 6.85 7.32
N TYR A 112 5.23 6.40 6.11
CA TYR A 112 6.46 5.65 5.87
C TYR A 112 7.70 6.47 6.24
N ARG A 113 7.79 7.73 5.79
CA ARG A 113 8.88 8.65 6.12
C ARG A 113 8.96 8.93 7.62
N ARG A 114 7.82 9.13 8.31
CA ARG A 114 7.80 9.33 9.76
C ARG A 114 8.42 8.14 10.48
N TYR A 115 8.04 6.91 10.14
CA TYR A 115 8.60 5.72 10.80
C TYR A 115 10.05 5.46 10.42
N CYS A 116 10.46 5.67 9.17
CA CYS A 116 11.86 5.64 8.79
C CYS A 116 12.71 6.61 9.62
N LYS A 117 12.21 7.84 9.85
CA LYS A 117 12.88 8.83 10.70
C LYS A 117 13.00 8.36 12.15
N ILE A 118 11.93 7.81 12.73
CA ILE A 118 11.94 7.29 14.12
C ILE A 118 12.93 6.13 14.27
N LEU A 119 13.01 5.25 13.26
CA LEU A 119 13.89 4.07 13.26
C LEU A 119 15.32 4.37 12.83
N GLY A 120 15.63 5.60 12.40
CA GLY A 120 16.97 5.99 11.95
C GLY A 120 17.41 5.33 10.63
N VAL A 121 16.46 4.95 9.77
CA VAL A 121 16.74 4.28 8.48
C VAL A 121 16.35 5.15 7.29
N SER A 122 17.07 4.98 6.17
CA SER A 122 16.68 5.63 4.90
C SER A 122 15.38 5.01 4.36
N PRO A 123 14.42 5.82 3.85
CA PRO A 123 13.23 5.31 3.18
C PRO A 123 13.54 4.71 1.79
N GLY A 124 14.75 4.90 1.26
CA GLY A 124 15.12 4.45 -0.08
C GLY A 124 14.48 5.27 -1.22
N TYR A 125 14.55 4.71 -2.43
CA TYR A 125 14.09 5.35 -3.66
C TYR A 125 12.68 4.88 -4.07
N ASN A 126 12.14 5.47 -5.15
CA ASN A 126 10.87 5.05 -5.77
C ASN A 126 9.70 4.99 -4.78
N LEU A 127 9.54 6.04 -3.96
CA LEU A 127 8.53 6.09 -2.90
C LEU A 127 7.10 6.26 -3.43
N ASP A 128 6.96 6.84 -4.63
CA ASP A 128 5.69 7.21 -5.24
C ASP A 128 5.34 6.28 -6.41
N CYS A 129 4.05 6.21 -6.76
CA CYS A 129 3.55 5.37 -7.86
C CYS A 129 2.74 6.13 -8.93
N GLY A 130 2.77 7.46 -8.94
CA GLY A 130 1.98 8.29 -9.85
C GLY A 130 2.24 7.99 -11.34
N ASN A 131 3.46 7.58 -11.67
CA ASN A 131 3.86 7.22 -13.05
C ASN A 131 3.96 5.71 -13.29
N GLN A 132 3.57 4.88 -12.31
CA GLN A 132 3.57 3.43 -12.43
C GLN A 132 2.25 2.93 -12.99
N ARG A 133 2.28 2.09 -14.03
CA ARG A 133 1.06 1.41 -14.46
C ARG A 133 0.60 0.44 -13.38
N SER A 134 -0.68 0.51 -13.03
CA SER A 134 -1.29 -0.36 -12.03
C SER A 134 -1.16 -1.84 -12.39
N PHE A 135 -0.90 -2.71 -11.41
CA PHE A 135 -1.08 -4.16 -11.58
C PHE A 135 -2.56 -4.53 -11.79
N GLY A 136 -3.49 -3.73 -11.26
CA GLY A 136 -4.94 -3.99 -11.33
C GLY A 136 -5.59 -3.70 -12.68
N ASN A 137 -4.88 -3.10 -13.64
CA ASN A 137 -5.42 -2.81 -14.98
C ASN A 137 -5.22 -3.96 -15.98
N GLY A 138 -4.55 -5.06 -15.60
CA GLY A 138 -4.24 -6.18 -16.49
C GLY A 138 -5.36 -7.22 -16.66
N LEU A 139 -6.43 -7.18 -15.85
CA LEU A 139 -7.54 -8.13 -15.92
C LEU A 139 -8.70 -7.67 -16.83
N LEU A 140 -8.64 -6.45 -17.38
CA LEU A 140 -9.72 -5.90 -18.22
C LEU A 140 -9.32 -5.66 -19.69
N VAL A 141 -8.08 -5.95 -20.08
CA VAL A 141 -7.62 -5.70 -21.47
C VAL A 141 -7.53 -6.99 -22.30
N ASP A 142 -7.55 -8.17 -21.69
CA ASP A 142 -7.51 -9.47 -22.39
C ASP A 142 -8.91 -10.12 -22.51
N SER A 143 -9.99 -9.34 -22.43
CA SER A 143 -11.37 -9.87 -22.54
C SER A 143 -12.31 -8.97 -23.37
N MET A 144 -11.76 -8.19 -24.29
CA MET A 144 -12.53 -7.63 -25.41
C MET A 144 -11.84 -7.95 -26.74
#